data_AF-A0A7W0P1K9-F1
#
_entry.id   AF-A0A7W0P1K9-F1
#
_cell.length_a   1.000
_cell.length_b   1.000
_cell.length_c   1.000
_cell.angle_alpha   90.00
_cell.angle_beta   90.00
_cell.angle_gamma   90.00
#
_symmetry.space_group_name_H-M   'P 1'
#
loop_
_entity.id
_entity.type
_entity.pdbx_description
1 polymer ?
#
loop_
_entity_poly.entity_id
_entity_poly.type
_entity_poly.pdbx_seq_one_letter_code
_entity_poly.pdbx_strand_id
1 'polypeptide(L)'
;MAAMLVVACGAAATGEYELIEPVDLGVDHLSQEVVQAIVEGTLEPPEYSSVPAASGTHAPSPTPCGVYRQEVPEIFNIHALEHGAVIFYYRADLLEEEQRNEVEELARELSTHVIVMPFAEMEEPMALVAWGKLARVAAFDLEAARSFWGEFAQLGPEAGIACDLAVDEGQGQ
;
A
#
# COMPACT_ATOMS: atom_id res chain seq x y z
N MET A 1 -14.31 -48.10 -17.68
CA MET A 1 -13.15 -47.19 -17.75
C MET A 1 -13.68 -45.77 -17.69
N ALA A 2 -13.58 -45.11 -16.54
CA ALA A 2 -14.04 -43.74 -16.36
C ALA A 2 -12.85 -42.80 -16.60
N ALA A 3 -12.97 -41.92 -17.59
CA ALA A 3 -11.99 -40.86 -17.84
C ALA A 3 -12.21 -39.75 -16.82
N MET A 4 -11.25 -39.55 -15.90
CA MET A 4 -11.19 -38.36 -15.06
C MET A 4 -10.75 -37.19 -15.95
N LEU A 5 -11.68 -36.27 -16.18
CA LEU A 5 -11.39 -34.94 -16.71
C LEU A 5 -10.72 -34.17 -15.58
N VAL A 6 -9.40 -33.97 -15.66
CA VAL A 6 -8.70 -33.01 -14.80
C VAL A 6 -9.06 -31.63 -15.33
N VAL A 7 -9.96 -30.94 -14.63
CA VAL A 7 -10.13 -29.49 -14.81
C VAL A 7 -8.91 -28.85 -14.17
N ALA A 8 -7.92 -28.52 -14.99
CA ALA A 8 -6.89 -27.57 -14.61
C ALA A 8 -7.59 -26.20 -14.53
N CYS A 9 -7.91 -25.77 -13.31
CA CYS A 9 -8.21 -24.37 -13.06
C CYS A 9 -6.90 -23.62 -13.30
N GLY A 10 -6.87 -22.74 -14.30
CA GLY A 10 -5.65 -22.03 -14.69
C GLY A 10 -5.11 -21.22 -13.53
N ALA A 11 -3.85 -21.45 -13.16
CA ALA A 11 -3.07 -20.46 -12.45
C ALA A 11 -2.85 -19.30 -13.45
N ALA A 12 -3.46 -18.15 -13.19
CA ALA A 12 -2.98 -16.92 -13.80
C ALA A 12 -1.53 -16.72 -13.32
N ALA A 13 -0.63 -16.40 -14.24
CA ALA A 13 0.75 -16.07 -13.90
C ALA A 13 0.72 -14.85 -12.97
N THR A 14 0.97 -15.07 -11.68
CA THR A 14 1.10 -14.01 -10.69
C THR A 14 2.50 -13.42 -10.85
N GLY A 15 2.63 -12.09 -10.98
CA GLY A 15 3.92 -11.43 -10.89
C GLY A 15 4.69 -11.95 -9.67
N GLU A 16 5.98 -12.26 -9.82
CA GLU A 16 6.78 -12.84 -8.75
C GLU A 16 7.12 -11.75 -7.73
N TYR A 17 6.41 -11.75 -6.59
CA TYR A 17 6.78 -10.95 -5.42
C TYR A 17 6.95 -11.86 -4.21
N GLU A 18 7.85 -11.48 -3.31
CA GLU A 18 7.99 -12.16 -2.02
C GLU A 18 6.95 -11.61 -1.05
N LEU A 19 5.93 -12.41 -0.72
CA LEU A 19 4.92 -12.06 0.27
C LEU A 19 5.45 -12.31 1.69
N ILE A 20 5.37 -11.27 2.50
CA ILE A 20 5.67 -11.26 3.92
C ILE A 20 4.37 -10.96 4.66
N GLU A 21 4.17 -11.64 5.79
CA GLU A 21 3.06 -11.40 6.72
C GLU A 21 3.64 -10.85 8.02
N PRO A 22 3.83 -9.53 8.14
CA PRO A 22 4.30 -8.92 9.38
C PRO A 22 3.36 -9.25 10.55
N VAL A 23 3.90 -9.19 11.78
CA VAL A 23 3.09 -9.37 12.99
C VAL A 23 2.02 -8.26 13.03
N ASP A 24 0.75 -8.65 13.09
CA ASP A 24 -0.36 -7.71 13.26
C ASP A 24 -0.29 -7.08 14.66
N LEU A 25 -0.12 -5.77 14.70
CA LEU A 25 0.01 -4.99 15.94
C LEU A 25 -1.33 -4.38 16.41
N GLY A 26 -2.45 -4.70 15.74
CA GLY A 26 -3.79 -4.29 16.13
C GLY A 26 -4.26 -2.96 15.54
N VAL A 27 -5.45 -2.53 15.98
CA VAL A 27 -6.27 -1.46 15.39
C VAL A 27 -6.42 -0.22 16.30
N ASP A 28 -5.53 -0.08 17.27
CA ASP A 28 -5.62 1.02 18.23
C ASP A 28 -5.40 2.37 17.56
N HIS A 29 -6.18 3.36 17.97
CA HIS A 29 -6.13 4.71 17.43
C HIS A 29 -5.42 5.68 18.36
N LEU A 30 -4.52 6.49 17.79
CA LEU A 30 -3.87 7.60 18.49
C LEU A 30 -4.88 8.70 18.82
N SER A 31 -4.67 9.41 19.93
CA SER A 31 -5.40 10.65 20.20
C SER A 31 -4.93 11.76 19.25
N GLN A 32 -5.80 12.73 18.99
CA GLN A 32 -5.46 13.89 18.16
C GLN A 32 -4.24 14.67 18.69
N GLU A 33 -4.07 14.73 20.02
CA GLU A 33 -2.90 15.36 20.65
C GLU A 33 -1.60 14.62 20.30
N VAL A 34 -1.62 13.28 20.34
CA VAL A 34 -0.46 12.45 19.99
C VAL A 34 -0.16 12.54 18.50
N VAL A 35 -1.18 12.52 17.64
CA VAL A 35 -1.01 12.72 16.19
C VAL A 35 -0.34 14.05 15.89
N GLN A 36 -0.80 15.14 16.51
CA GLN A 36 -0.21 16.47 16.32
C GLN A 36 1.26 16.50 16.76
N ALA A 37 1.57 15.91 17.93
CA ALA A 37 2.94 15.86 18.44
C ALA A 37 3.89 15.10 17.50
N ILE A 38 3.42 14.02 16.87
CA ILE A 38 4.18 13.26 15.86
C ILE A 38 4.41 14.09 14.60
N VAL A 39 3.36 14.73 14.06
CA VAL A 39 3.48 15.57 12.85
C VAL A 39 4.42 16.76 13.07
N GLU A 40 4.46 17.32 14.28
CA GLU A 40 5.38 18.40 14.65
C GLU A 40 6.82 17.92 14.93
N GLY A 41 7.05 16.60 14.94
CA GLY A 41 8.36 16.00 15.26
C GLY A 41 8.75 16.16 16.73
N THR A 42 7.78 16.37 17.62
CA THR A 42 8.01 16.48 19.08
C THR A 42 7.84 15.14 19.79
N LEU A 43 7.30 14.15 19.09
CA LEU A 43 7.13 12.77 19.53
C LEU A 43 7.40 11.84 18.35
N GLU A 44 8.05 10.71 18.61
CA GLU A 44 8.25 9.68 17.59
C GLU A 44 6.96 8.88 17.35
N PRO A 45 6.72 8.39 16.12
CA PRO A 45 5.62 7.48 15.85
C PRO A 45 5.76 6.15 16.61
N PRO A 46 4.67 5.36 16.73
CA PRO A 46 4.75 4.00 17.24
C PRO A 46 5.76 3.14 16.46
N GLU A 47 6.37 2.16 17.12
CA GLU A 47 7.19 1.15 16.43
C GLU A 47 6.28 0.16 15.70
N TYR A 48 6.63 -0.15 14.45
CA TYR A 48 5.91 -1.11 13.60
C TYR A 48 6.72 -2.39 13.37
N SER A 49 6.05 -3.47 12.95
CA SER A 49 6.66 -4.79 12.76
C SER A 49 7.30 -4.98 11.37
N SER A 50 7.16 -4.00 10.49
CA SER A 50 7.72 -4.01 9.13
C SER A 50 8.02 -2.59 8.63
N VAL A 51 8.81 -2.52 7.57
CA VAL A 51 9.10 -1.29 6.82
C VAL A 51 8.84 -1.58 5.34
N PRO A 52 7.87 -0.90 4.68
CA PRO A 52 6.85 -0.03 5.28
C PRO A 52 5.92 -0.76 6.26
N ALA A 53 5.22 -0.02 7.11
CA ALA A 53 4.32 -0.53 8.12
C ALA A 53 3.02 -1.11 7.52
N ALA A 54 2.70 -2.36 7.85
CA ALA A 54 1.51 -3.04 7.35
C ALA A 54 0.33 -3.09 8.35
N SER A 55 0.55 -2.71 9.62
CA SER A 55 -0.48 -2.69 10.68
C SER A 55 0.05 -1.96 11.92
N GLY A 56 -0.82 -1.73 12.91
CA GLY A 56 -0.45 -1.22 14.23
C GLY A 56 -1.15 0.09 14.57
N THR A 57 -0.78 0.66 15.72
CA THR A 57 -1.41 1.88 16.23
C THR A 57 -1.24 3.04 15.27
N HIS A 58 -2.32 3.73 14.93
CA HIS A 58 -2.34 4.69 13.82
C HIS A 58 -3.30 5.87 14.07
N ALA A 59 -3.28 6.88 13.20
CA ALA A 59 -4.08 8.08 13.33
C ALA A 59 -5.56 7.83 12.97
N PRO A 60 -6.55 8.49 13.61
CA PRO A 60 -7.98 8.32 13.33
C PRO A 60 -8.46 8.96 12.02
N SER A 61 -7.54 9.35 11.14
CA SER A 61 -7.86 9.91 9.83
C SER A 61 -7.02 9.17 8.80
N PRO A 62 -7.65 8.57 7.77
CA PRO A 62 -6.89 7.88 6.73
C PRO A 62 -6.28 8.85 5.74
N THR A 63 -5.14 8.44 5.18
CA THR A 63 -4.66 8.98 3.91
C THR A 63 -5.71 8.69 2.83
N PRO A 64 -6.22 9.71 2.11
CA PRO A 64 -7.16 9.48 1.01
C PRO A 64 -6.55 8.62 -0.11
N CYS A 65 -7.36 7.78 -0.77
CA CYS A 65 -6.93 7.08 -1.98
C CYS A 65 -6.51 8.07 -3.07
N GLY A 66 -5.34 7.83 -3.69
CA GLY A 66 -4.73 8.81 -4.57
C GLY A 66 -3.26 8.60 -4.89
N VAL A 67 -2.77 9.49 -5.76
CA VAL A 67 -1.37 9.60 -6.13
C VAL A 67 -0.75 10.79 -5.39
N TYR A 68 0.34 10.51 -4.68
CA TYR A 68 1.11 11.49 -3.92
C TYR A 68 2.56 11.51 -4.43
N ARG A 69 3.12 12.72 -4.55
CA ARG A 69 4.53 12.90 -4.97
C ARG A 69 5.47 13.13 -3.80
N GLN A 70 4.94 13.11 -2.59
CA GLN A 70 5.67 13.23 -1.33
C GLN A 70 5.18 12.13 -0.38
N GLU A 71 6.04 11.77 0.56
CA GLU A 71 5.68 10.84 1.64
C GLU A 71 4.58 11.44 2.51
N VAL A 72 3.60 10.61 2.83
CA VAL A 72 2.62 10.87 3.89
C VAL A 72 3.04 10.06 5.11
N PRO A 73 3.03 10.61 6.34
CA PRO A 73 3.39 9.87 7.54
C PRO A 73 2.63 8.54 7.68
N GLU A 74 3.33 7.46 8.02
CA GLU A 74 2.76 6.11 8.04
C GLU A 74 1.54 5.98 8.97
N ILE A 75 1.47 6.76 10.05
CA ILE A 75 0.31 6.79 10.95
C ILE A 75 -1.02 7.07 10.23
N PHE A 76 -1.03 7.79 9.09
CA PHE A 76 -2.25 8.01 8.31
C PHE A 76 -2.47 6.91 7.26
N ASN A 77 -1.37 6.39 6.73
CA ASN A 77 -1.38 5.33 5.71
C ASN A 77 -1.94 4.02 6.27
N ILE A 78 -1.58 3.65 7.49
CA ILE A 78 -2.03 2.41 8.14
C ILE A 78 -3.56 2.39 8.31
N HIS A 79 -4.20 3.52 8.59
CA HIS A 79 -5.67 3.58 8.64
C HIS A 79 -6.29 3.34 7.25
N ALA A 80 -5.65 3.81 6.17
CA ALA A 80 -6.12 3.50 4.82
C ALA A 80 -6.01 1.99 4.53
N LEU A 81 -4.94 1.33 5.01
CA LEU A 81 -4.81 -0.13 4.96
C LEU A 81 -5.92 -0.82 5.76
N GLU A 82 -6.29 -0.27 6.92
CA GLU A 82 -7.37 -0.81 7.76
C GLU A 82 -8.72 -0.86 7.02
N HIS A 83 -9.00 0.19 6.25
CA HIS A 83 -10.16 0.30 5.36
C HIS A 83 -10.04 -0.53 4.06
N GLY A 84 -8.91 -1.19 3.84
CA GLY A 84 -8.67 -2.05 2.69
C GLY A 84 -8.10 -1.36 1.46
N ALA A 85 -7.47 -0.20 1.61
CA ALA A 85 -6.61 0.33 0.56
C ALA A 85 -5.34 -0.52 0.43
N VAL A 86 -4.78 -0.51 -0.78
CA VAL A 86 -3.45 -1.04 -1.05
C VAL A 86 -2.52 0.12 -1.39
N ILE A 87 -1.35 0.16 -0.78
CA ILE A 87 -0.35 1.20 -1.02
C ILE A 87 0.76 0.63 -1.89
N PHE A 88 1.03 1.29 -3.02
CA PHE A 88 2.21 1.06 -3.84
C PHE A 88 3.25 2.10 -3.46
N TYR A 89 4.19 1.69 -2.62
CA TYR A 89 5.37 2.48 -2.31
C TYR A 89 6.42 2.30 -3.40
N TYR A 90 7.14 3.37 -3.73
CA TYR A 90 8.29 3.31 -4.63
C TYR A 90 9.49 4.11 -4.12
N ARG A 91 10.72 3.66 -4.43
CA ARG A 91 11.96 4.36 -4.10
C ARG A 91 12.29 5.35 -5.22
N ALA A 92 12.01 6.63 -4.98
CA ALA A 92 12.12 7.66 -6.01
C ALA A 92 13.51 7.78 -6.65
N ASP A 93 14.58 7.46 -5.91
CA ASP A 93 15.97 7.47 -6.35
C ASP A 93 16.42 6.19 -7.08
N LEU A 94 15.61 5.13 -7.03
CA LEU A 94 15.84 3.87 -7.74
C LEU A 94 15.00 3.73 -9.01
N LEU A 95 14.01 4.60 -9.21
CA LEU A 95 13.10 4.58 -10.35
C LEU A 95 13.36 5.77 -11.27
N GLU A 96 13.31 5.51 -12.57
CA GLU A 96 13.26 6.55 -13.59
C GLU A 96 11.92 7.30 -13.54
N GLU A 97 11.89 8.52 -14.09
CA GLU A 97 10.66 9.32 -14.15
C GLU A 97 9.53 8.61 -14.89
N GLU A 98 9.85 7.90 -15.96
CA GLU A 98 8.89 7.10 -16.73
C GLU A 98 8.24 6.02 -15.85
N GLN A 99 9.03 5.29 -15.05
CA GLN A 99 8.52 4.25 -14.15
C GLN A 99 7.62 4.83 -13.05
N ARG A 100 7.97 6.00 -12.51
CA ARG A 100 7.11 6.70 -11.55
C ARG A 100 5.78 7.07 -12.21
N ASN A 101 5.80 7.63 -13.41
CA ASN A 101 4.59 7.97 -14.14
C ASN A 101 3.74 6.71 -14.45
N GLU A 102 4.36 5.60 -14.82
CA GLU A 102 3.67 4.34 -15.11
C GLU A 102 2.93 3.77 -13.88
N VAL A 103 3.51 3.82 -12.67
CA VAL A 103 2.80 3.38 -11.45
C VAL A 103 1.70 4.35 -11.04
N GLU A 104 1.88 5.66 -11.27
CA GLU A 104 0.80 6.66 -11.11
C GLU A 104 -0.36 6.37 -12.09
N GLU A 105 -0.06 6.02 -13.35
CA GLU A 105 -1.05 5.64 -14.36
C GLU A 105 -1.79 4.35 -13.98
N LEU A 106 -1.09 3.33 -13.48
CA LEU A 106 -1.72 2.11 -12.97
C LEU A 106 -2.75 2.43 -11.88
N ALA A 107 -2.43 3.33 -10.94
CA ALA A 107 -3.37 3.71 -9.90
C ALA A 107 -4.65 4.34 -10.46
N ARG A 108 -4.52 5.19 -11.49
CA ARG A 108 -5.67 5.81 -12.17
C ARG A 108 -6.53 4.78 -12.89
N GLU A 109 -5.91 3.78 -13.50
CA GLU A 109 -6.62 2.67 -14.14
C GLU A 109 -7.40 1.83 -13.12
N LEU A 110 -6.81 1.56 -11.96
CA LEU A 110 -7.46 0.83 -10.86
C LEU A 110 -8.59 1.64 -10.24
N SER A 111 -8.45 2.97 -10.17
CA SER A 111 -9.46 3.98 -9.81
C SER A 111 -10.02 3.92 -8.38
N THR A 112 -9.68 2.90 -7.59
CA THR A 112 -10.22 2.70 -6.25
C THR A 112 -9.28 1.87 -5.37
N HIS A 113 -9.34 2.08 -4.05
CA HIS A 113 -8.60 1.31 -3.03
C HIS A 113 -7.09 1.21 -3.32
N VAL A 114 -6.53 2.27 -3.90
CA VAL A 114 -5.11 2.34 -4.26
C VAL A 114 -4.55 3.68 -3.82
N ILE A 115 -3.37 3.65 -3.22
CA ILE A 115 -2.55 4.81 -2.93
C ILE A 115 -1.18 4.56 -3.56
N VAL A 116 -0.61 5.58 -4.18
CA VAL A 116 0.77 5.53 -4.70
C VAL A 116 1.55 6.68 -4.10
N MET A 117 2.71 6.40 -3.53
CA MET A 117 3.58 7.43 -2.97
C MET A 117 5.04 6.98 -2.91
N PRO A 118 6.01 7.93 -2.92
CA PRO A 118 7.40 7.58 -2.64
C PRO A 118 7.55 7.10 -1.18
N PHE A 119 8.58 6.30 -0.89
CA PHE A 119 8.99 5.94 0.47
C PHE A 119 10.49 5.64 0.52
N ALA A 120 11.26 6.53 1.15
CA ALA A 120 12.72 6.52 1.12
C ALA A 120 13.36 5.43 2.00
N GLU A 121 12.67 4.98 3.05
CA GLU A 121 13.24 4.07 4.06
C GLU A 121 13.31 2.60 3.63
N MET A 122 12.59 2.19 2.59
CA MET A 122 12.64 0.81 2.07
C MET A 122 13.84 0.56 1.16
N GLU A 123 14.36 -0.65 1.06
CA GLU A 123 15.57 -0.94 0.26
C GLU A 123 15.25 -1.24 -1.21
N GLU A 124 14.06 -1.77 -1.48
CA GLU A 124 13.64 -2.21 -2.81
C GLU A 124 13.10 -1.07 -3.68
N PRO A 125 13.13 -1.20 -5.02
CA PRO A 125 12.50 -0.25 -5.94
C PRO A 125 11.00 -0.04 -5.65
N MET A 126 10.28 -1.10 -5.27
CA MET A 126 8.86 -1.07 -4.97
C MET A 126 8.52 -1.96 -3.77
N ALA A 127 7.54 -1.50 -2.98
CA ALA A 127 6.87 -2.32 -1.97
C ALA A 127 5.37 -2.15 -2.09
N LEU A 128 4.63 -3.25 -1.93
CA LEU A 128 3.16 -3.28 -2.03
C LEU A 128 2.63 -3.67 -0.66
N VAL A 129 1.71 -2.87 -0.12
CA VAL A 129 1.27 -3.02 1.27
C VAL A 129 -0.24 -3.04 1.35
N ALA A 130 -0.76 -4.05 2.03
CA ALA A 130 -2.14 -4.15 2.48
C ALA A 130 -2.14 -4.45 3.99
N TRP A 131 -3.29 -4.43 4.66
CA TRP A 131 -3.33 -4.76 6.09
C TRP A 131 -2.71 -6.13 6.38
N GLY A 132 -1.62 -6.15 7.16
CA GLY A 132 -0.89 -7.36 7.54
C GLY A 132 -0.19 -8.08 6.38
N LYS A 133 -0.05 -7.44 5.21
CA LYS A 133 0.61 -7.99 4.02
C LYS A 133 1.64 -6.99 3.50
N LEU A 134 2.85 -7.49 3.26
CA LEU A 134 3.92 -6.71 2.65
C LEU A 134 4.53 -7.55 1.53
N ALA A 135 4.57 -7.02 0.31
CA ALA A 135 5.35 -7.58 -0.76
C ALA A 135 6.55 -6.69 -1.06
N ARG A 136 7.75 -7.27 -1.02
CA ARG A 136 8.98 -6.61 -1.50
C ARG A 136 9.22 -7.00 -2.93
N VAL A 137 9.40 -6.01 -3.81
CA VAL A 137 9.54 -6.24 -5.24
C VAL A 137 10.92 -5.76 -5.68
N ALA A 138 11.81 -6.71 -5.96
CA ALA A 138 13.22 -6.45 -6.23
C ALA A 138 13.49 -5.64 -7.52
N ALA A 139 12.48 -5.49 -8.38
CA ALA A 139 12.51 -4.69 -9.59
C ALA A 139 11.16 -3.98 -9.78
N PHE A 140 11.13 -2.93 -10.60
CA PHE A 140 9.88 -2.29 -10.97
C PHE A 140 8.99 -3.26 -11.76
N ASP A 141 7.81 -3.59 -11.22
CA ASP A 141 6.90 -4.59 -11.79
C ASP A 141 5.43 -4.19 -11.54
N LEU A 142 4.78 -3.70 -12.59
CA LEU A 142 3.36 -3.32 -12.57
C LEU A 142 2.41 -4.52 -12.55
N GLU A 143 2.83 -5.69 -13.02
CA GLU A 143 2.02 -6.90 -12.99
C GLU A 143 1.95 -7.45 -11.56
N ALA A 144 3.05 -7.40 -10.83
CA ALA A 144 3.08 -7.66 -9.39
C ALA A 144 2.16 -6.69 -8.63
N ALA A 145 2.27 -5.38 -8.89
CA ALA A 145 1.41 -4.37 -8.27
C ALA A 145 -0.09 -4.63 -8.53
N ARG A 146 -0.46 -4.90 -9.78
CA ARG A 146 -1.84 -5.20 -10.17
C ARG A 146 -2.33 -6.50 -9.53
N SER A 147 -1.48 -7.53 -9.49
CA SER A 147 -1.82 -8.83 -8.90
C SER A 147 -2.06 -8.71 -7.39
N PHE A 148 -1.16 -8.03 -6.67
CA PHE A 148 -1.27 -7.80 -5.24
C PHE A 148 -2.52 -6.97 -4.91
N TRP A 149 -2.80 -5.90 -5.67
CA TRP A 149 -4.04 -5.14 -5.51
C TRP A 149 -5.29 -6.01 -5.73
N GLY A 150 -5.29 -6.85 -6.77
CA GLY A 150 -6.42 -7.73 -7.06
C GLY A 150 -6.67 -8.78 -5.97
N GLU A 151 -5.64 -9.16 -5.22
CA GLU A 151 -5.73 -10.12 -4.13
C GLU A 151 -6.13 -9.47 -2.79
N PHE A 152 -5.61 -8.28 -2.48
CA PHE A 152 -5.69 -7.70 -1.15
C PHE A 152 -6.50 -6.40 -1.03
N ALA A 153 -6.86 -5.73 -2.14
CA ALA A 153 -7.73 -4.56 -2.06
C ALA A 153 -9.10 -4.93 -1.48
N GLN A 154 -9.69 -3.99 -0.73
CA GLN A 154 -10.93 -4.18 0.03
C GLN A 154 -10.83 -5.26 1.12
N LEU A 155 -9.63 -5.64 1.54
CA LEU A 155 -9.39 -6.49 2.71
C LEU A 155 -8.70 -5.68 3.81
N GLY A 156 -9.25 -5.76 5.02
CA GLY A 156 -8.75 -5.05 6.20
C GLY A 156 -9.76 -5.20 7.35
N PRO A 157 -9.38 -4.87 8.60
CA PRO A 157 -10.27 -4.95 9.74
C PRO A 157 -11.57 -4.15 9.58
N GLU A 158 -11.52 -3.02 8.86
CA GLU A 158 -12.66 -2.14 8.60
C GLU A 158 -12.96 -2.01 7.10
N ALA A 159 -12.78 -3.10 6.35
CA ALA A 159 -13.07 -3.14 4.92
C ALA A 159 -14.53 -2.74 4.56
N GLY A 160 -14.70 -2.25 3.33
CA GLY A 160 -16.01 -1.85 2.79
C GLY A 160 -16.28 -0.33 2.87
N ILE A 161 -15.30 0.45 3.32
CA ILE A 161 -15.31 1.92 3.21
C ILE A 161 -14.91 2.31 1.79
N ALA A 162 -15.71 3.16 1.14
CA ALA A 162 -15.40 3.62 -0.20
C ALA A 162 -14.07 4.39 -0.21
N CYS A 163 -13.19 4.01 -1.12
CA CYS A 163 -11.89 4.65 -1.32
C CYS A 163 -11.73 5.00 -2.80
N ASP A 164 -12.55 5.95 -3.26
CA ASP A 164 -12.44 6.48 -4.61
C ASP A 164 -11.12 7.24 -4.75
N LEU A 165 -10.49 7.15 -5.92
CA LEU A 165 -9.28 7.93 -6.20
C LEU A 165 -9.65 9.43 -6.22
N ALA A 166 -9.34 10.12 -5.14
CA ALA A 166 -9.77 11.50 -4.89
C ALA A 166 -8.62 12.51 -5.04
N VAL A 167 -7.38 12.05 -4.85
CA VAL A 167 -6.19 12.90 -4.87
C VAL A 167 -5.31 12.52 -6.05
N ASP A 168 -5.07 13.52 -6.89
CA ASP A 168 -4.11 13.49 -7.98
C ASP A 168 -3.27 14.77 -7.90
N GLU A 169 -2.08 14.69 -7.28
CA GLU A 169 -1.17 15.83 -7.24
C GLU A 169 -0.44 16.08 -8.59
N GLY A 170 -0.92 15.46 -9.68
CA GLY A 170 -0.47 15.62 -11.06
C GLY A 170 -0.87 16.94 -11.75
N GLN A 171 -0.95 18.06 -11.02
CA GLN A 171 -1.09 19.41 -11.59
C GLN A 171 -0.20 20.41 -10.82
N GLY A 172 1.11 20.37 -11.10
CA GLY A 172 2.07 21.48 -11.03
C GLY A 172 2.11 22.40 -9.80
N GLN A 173 3.23 22.35 -9.09
CA GLN A 173 3.99 23.52 -8.67
C GLN A 173 5.48 23.25 -8.82
#